data_AF-A0A815QW25-F1
#
_entry.id   AF-A0A815QW25-F1
#
_cell.length_a   1.000
_cell.length_b   1.000
_cell.length_c   1.000
_cell.angle_alpha   90.00
_cell.angle_beta   90.00
_cell.angle_gamma   90.00
#
_symmetry.space_group_name_H-M   'P 1'
#
loop_
_entity.id
_entity.type
_entity.pdbx_description
1 polymer ?
#
loop_
_entity_poly.entity_id
_entity_poly.type
_entity_poly.pdbx_seq_one_letter_code
_entity_poly.pdbx_strand_id
1 'polypeptide(L)'
;MTKTTNRCSMCQKEFGTSYCTGCGVYFCTKDFKSHRKILFGEMDVIIEHHNELHDKINKAIQHDDPNSPLFEQIDQWQNMMTEKVNLVAEHTRQQVSQLLNSKRIKITNDFKRFSQELVPLKETENFVEHDLTRLKYIIHQFNHELKQLTRPFTIELHTEQSDRIVWSQLIYAEEKSTYAGIHQREQHVRGMMVK
;
A
#
# COMPACT_ATOMS: atom_id res chain seq x y z
N MET A 1 12.74 -66.34 37.95
CA MET A 1 13.87 -65.39 37.82
C MET A 1 14.43 -65.51 36.42
N THR A 2 14.00 -64.65 35.50
CA THR A 2 14.49 -64.62 34.12
C THR A 2 15.90 -64.06 34.11
N LYS A 3 16.87 -64.85 33.65
CA LYS A 3 18.25 -64.39 33.41
C LYS A 3 18.21 -63.34 32.30
N THR A 4 18.17 -62.06 32.65
CA THR A 4 18.56 -61.00 31.73
C THR A 4 20.04 -61.21 31.44
N THR A 5 20.34 -61.77 30.27
CA THR A 5 21.71 -61.84 29.78
C THR A 5 22.17 -60.41 29.54
N ASN A 6 22.93 -59.86 30.48
CA ASN A 6 23.66 -58.59 30.36
C ASN A 6 24.76 -58.76 29.29
N ARG A 7 24.42 -59.16 28.06
CA ARG A 7 25.31 -59.25 26.92
C ARG A 7 25.17 -57.97 26.11
N CYS A 8 26.24 -57.62 25.40
CA CYS A 8 26.21 -56.46 24.53
C CYS A 8 25.14 -56.60 23.45
N SER A 9 24.24 -55.62 23.34
CA SER A 9 23.15 -55.61 22.36
C SER A 9 23.62 -55.56 20.91
N MET A 10 24.86 -55.12 20.64
CA MET A 10 25.41 -54.94 19.30
C MET A 10 26.18 -56.18 18.83
N CYS A 11 27.17 -56.67 19.59
CA CYS A 11 27.94 -57.85 19.19
C CYS A 11 27.45 -59.19 19.77
N GLN A 12 26.66 -59.17 20.85
CA GLN A 12 26.14 -60.35 21.58
C GLN A 12 27.22 -61.33 22.15
N LYS A 13 28.51 -61.01 21.95
CA LYS A 13 29.64 -61.87 22.33
C LYS A 13 30.10 -61.62 23.76
N GLU A 14 30.28 -60.35 24.13
CA GLU A 14 30.80 -59.93 25.43
C GLU A 14 29.69 -59.52 26.40
N PHE A 15 30.03 -59.45 27.69
CA PHE A 15 29.14 -58.91 28.72
C PHE A 15 29.00 -57.39 28.52
N GLY A 16 27.78 -56.90 28.58
CA GLY A 16 27.46 -55.48 28.52
C GLY A 16 27.80 -54.81 29.84
N THR A 17 28.83 -53.97 29.83
CA THR A 17 29.35 -53.26 31.00
C THR A 17 28.83 -51.82 31.09
N SER A 18 28.28 -51.28 30.01
CA SER A 18 27.78 -49.91 29.92
C SER A 18 26.32 -49.89 29.48
N TYR A 19 25.46 -49.21 30.23
CA TYR A 19 24.04 -49.06 29.87
C TYR A 19 23.81 -47.71 29.19
N CYS A 20 23.12 -47.71 28.04
CA CYS A 20 22.69 -46.47 27.38
C CYS A 20 21.24 -46.18 27.75
N THR A 21 20.99 -45.06 28.42
CA THR A 21 19.64 -44.63 28.80
C THR A 21 18.77 -44.25 27.60
N GLY A 22 19.37 -43.74 26.52
CA GLY A 22 18.65 -43.38 25.30
C GLY A 22 18.16 -44.60 24.51
N CYS A 23 18.94 -45.67 24.47
CA CYS A 23 18.59 -46.90 23.75
C CYS A 23 17.92 -47.96 24.62
N GLY A 24 17.99 -47.84 25.95
CA GLY A 24 17.45 -48.83 26.89
C GLY A 24 18.18 -50.18 26.91
N VAL A 25 19.43 -50.25 26.45
CA VAL A 25 20.18 -51.51 26.30
C VAL A 25 21.63 -51.41 26.81
N TYR A 26 22.22 -52.57 27.11
CA TYR A 26 23.62 -52.70 27.51
C TYR A 26 24.55 -52.92 26.31
N PHE A 27 25.74 -52.32 26.36
CA PHE A 27 26.83 -52.46 25.40
C PHE A 27 28.11 -52.90 26.11
N CYS A 28 28.98 -53.65 25.42
CA CYS A 28 30.36 -53.79 25.90
C CYS A 28 31.11 -52.47 25.66
N THR A 29 32.21 -52.26 26.36
CA THR A 29 32.97 -50.99 26.31
C THR A 29 33.36 -50.58 24.89
N LYS A 30 33.70 -51.54 24.01
CA LYS A 30 34.09 -51.26 22.62
C LYS A 30 32.89 -50.74 21.81
N ASP A 31 31.78 -51.46 21.84
CA ASP A 31 30.59 -51.11 21.06
C ASP A 31 29.90 -49.86 21.62
N PHE A 32 29.99 -49.61 22.93
CA PHE A 32 29.52 -48.36 23.54
C PHE A 32 30.30 -47.14 23.03
N LYS A 33 31.63 -47.25 22.90
CA LYS A 33 32.47 -46.18 22.31
C LYS A 33 32.09 -45.94 20.84
N SER A 34 31.85 -47.00 20.08
CA SER A 34 31.39 -46.90 18.68
C SER A 34 30.03 -46.20 18.60
N HIS A 35 29.07 -46.62 19.42
CA HIS A 35 27.74 -46.01 19.52
C HIS A 35 27.82 -44.51 19.85
N ARG A 36 28.63 -44.12 20.85
CA ARG A 36 28.82 -42.70 21.19
C ARG A 36 29.47 -41.91 20.06
N LYS A 37 30.42 -42.50 19.32
CA LYS A 37 31.04 -41.85 18.15
C LYS A 37 30.02 -41.55 17.05
N ILE A 38 29.07 -42.44 16.80
CA ILE A 38 27.98 -42.21 15.84
C ILE A 38 27.12 -41.02 16.29
N LEU A 39 26.71 -40.99 17.56
CA LEU A 39 25.91 -39.87 18.10
C LEU A 39 26.64 -38.52 18.03
N PHE A 40 27.96 -38.50 18.24
CA PHE A 40 28.74 -37.27 18.04
C PHE A 40 28.72 -36.82 16.57
N GLY A 41 28.89 -37.74 15.63
CA GLY A 41 28.78 -37.42 14.21
C GLY A 41 27.40 -36.91 13.81
N GLU A 42 26.32 -37.49 14.36
CA GLU A 42 24.94 -37.00 14.12
C GLU A 42 24.75 -35.57 14.67
N MET A 43 25.33 -35.26 15.83
CA MET A 43 25.28 -33.91 16.39
C MET A 43 26.06 -32.90 15.53
N ASP A 44 27.24 -33.27 15.03
CA ASP A 44 28.02 -32.41 14.14
C ASP A 44 27.22 -32.07 12.87
N VAL A 45 26.51 -33.04 12.30
CA VAL A 45 25.61 -32.84 11.15
C VAL A 45 24.46 -31.89 11.51
N ILE A 46 23.85 -32.02 12.69
CA ILE A 46 22.78 -31.11 13.15
C ILE A 46 23.30 -29.67 13.28
N ILE A 47 24.51 -29.51 13.83
CA ILE A 47 25.15 -28.20 13.99
C ILE A 47 25.44 -27.57 12.62
N GLU A 48 25.91 -28.34 11.65
CA GLU A 48 26.13 -27.87 10.28
C GLU A 48 24.82 -27.37 9.64
N HIS A 49 23.74 -28.15 9.72
CA HIS A 49 22.43 -27.74 9.21
C HIS A 49 21.88 -26.50 9.93
N HIS A 50 22.08 -26.41 11.25
CA HIS A 50 21.72 -25.22 12.01
C HIS A 50 22.44 -23.98 11.48
N ASN A 51 23.75 -24.07 11.25
CA ASN A 51 24.55 -22.95 10.77
C ASN A 51 24.14 -22.53 9.35
N GLU A 52 23.89 -23.50 8.46
CA GLU A 52 23.34 -23.20 7.13
C GLU A 52 21.98 -22.49 7.20
N LEU A 53 21.10 -22.94 8.09
CA LEU A 53 19.78 -22.35 8.28
C LEU A 53 19.92 -20.93 8.84
N HIS A 54 20.82 -20.74 9.81
CA HIS A 54 21.12 -19.43 10.39
C HIS A 54 21.63 -18.46 9.31
N ASP A 55 22.54 -18.89 8.45
CA ASP A 55 23.03 -18.08 7.34
C ASP A 55 21.94 -17.75 6.32
N LYS A 56 21.06 -18.70 6.00
CA LYS A 56 19.90 -18.48 5.11
C LYS A 56 18.94 -17.45 5.72
N ILE A 57 18.64 -17.56 7.01
CA ILE A 57 17.79 -16.62 7.75
C ILE A 57 18.41 -15.22 7.75
N ASN A 58 19.69 -15.11 8.09
CA ASN A 58 20.38 -13.82 8.11
C ASN A 58 20.39 -13.15 6.73
N LYS A 59 20.62 -13.92 5.66
CA LYS A 59 20.53 -13.41 4.28
C LYS A 59 19.12 -12.94 3.92
N ALA A 60 18.09 -13.68 4.33
CA ALA A 60 16.70 -13.31 4.07
C ALA A 60 16.27 -12.04 4.83
N ILE A 61 16.76 -11.85 6.07
CA ILE A 61 16.44 -10.67 6.90
C ILE A 61 17.20 -9.42 6.43
N GLN A 62 18.44 -9.58 5.94
CA GLN A 62 19.24 -8.44 5.47
C GLN A 62 18.79 -7.88 4.11
N HIS A 63 17.98 -8.64 3.37
CA HIS A 63 17.27 -8.12 2.21
C HIS A 63 15.95 -7.48 2.66
N ASP A 64 16.02 -6.22 3.11
CA ASP A 64 14.94 -5.30 2.75
C ASP A 64 14.97 -5.28 1.22
N ASP A 65 14.06 -5.99 0.56
CA ASP A 65 14.01 -6.04 -0.90
C ASP A 65 13.14 -4.86 -1.38
N PRO A 66 13.74 -3.70 -1.72
CA PRO A 66 12.98 -2.58 -2.28
C PRO A 66 12.33 -2.93 -3.62
N ASN A 67 12.69 -4.07 -4.23
CA ASN A 67 12.12 -4.55 -5.49
C ASN A 67 11.04 -5.61 -5.29
N SER A 68 10.46 -5.75 -4.09
CA SER A 68 9.28 -6.59 -3.92
C SER A 68 8.20 -6.18 -4.94
N PRO A 69 7.63 -7.11 -5.71
CA PRO A 69 6.55 -6.81 -6.67
C PRO A 69 5.32 -6.15 -6.03
N LEU A 70 5.20 -6.21 -4.70
CA LEU A 70 4.16 -5.50 -3.95
C LEU A 70 4.40 -3.98 -3.93
N PHE A 71 5.66 -3.54 -3.82
CA PHE A 71 5.99 -2.11 -3.89
C PHE A 71 5.72 -1.55 -5.28
N GLU A 72 6.08 -2.29 -6.34
CA GLU A 72 5.74 -1.89 -7.72
C GLU A 72 4.22 -1.76 -7.92
N GLN A 73 3.42 -2.66 -7.35
CA GLN A 73 1.96 -2.55 -7.40
C GLN A 73 1.42 -1.32 -6.65
N ILE A 74 2.02 -0.97 -5.51
CA ILE A 74 1.69 0.26 -4.77
C ILE A 74 2.03 1.49 -5.63
N ASP A 75 3.21 1.51 -6.25
CA ASP A 75 3.64 2.62 -7.11
C ASP A 75 2.74 2.78 -8.34
N GLN A 76 2.35 1.67 -8.98
CA GLN A 76 1.41 1.68 -10.10
C GLN A 76 0.04 2.21 -9.68
N TRP A 77 -0.48 1.78 -8.53
CA TRP A 77 -1.73 2.30 -7.98
C TRP A 77 -1.64 3.80 -7.68
N GLN A 78 -0.55 4.26 -7.08
CA GLN A 78 -0.31 5.67 -6.77
C GLN A 78 -0.27 6.53 -8.04
N ASN A 79 0.43 6.06 -9.08
CA ASN A 79 0.52 6.75 -10.36
C ASN A 79 -0.86 6.87 -11.02
N MET A 80 -1.64 5.78 -11.07
CA MET A 80 -3.00 5.78 -11.60
C MET A 80 -3.92 6.76 -10.83
N MET A 81 -3.84 6.79 -9.50
CA MET A 81 -4.67 7.69 -8.70
C MET A 81 -4.30 9.16 -8.93
N THR A 82 -3.00 9.45 -9.04
CA THR A 82 -2.49 10.80 -9.36
C THR A 82 -3.00 11.26 -10.73
N GLU A 83 -2.97 10.39 -11.74
CA GLU A 83 -3.50 10.70 -13.07
C GLU A 83 -4.99 11.04 -13.02
N LYS A 84 -5.80 10.25 -12.31
CA LYS A 84 -7.24 10.52 -12.16
C LYS A 84 -7.50 11.88 -11.51
N VAL A 85 -6.78 12.22 -10.44
CA VAL A 85 -6.90 13.53 -9.78
C VAL A 85 -6.54 14.66 -10.74
N ASN A 86 -5.46 14.50 -11.50
CA ASN A 86 -5.05 15.50 -12.48
C ASN A 86 -6.09 15.71 -13.59
N LEU A 87 -6.69 14.62 -14.10
CA LEU A 87 -7.74 14.70 -15.12
C LEU A 87 -8.97 15.46 -14.61
N VAL A 88 -9.44 15.15 -13.39
CA VAL A 88 -10.60 15.83 -12.78
C VAL A 88 -10.29 17.29 -12.51
N ALA A 89 -9.09 17.59 -12.01
CA ALA A 89 -8.65 18.96 -11.77
C ALA A 89 -8.61 19.77 -13.09
N GLU A 90 -8.07 19.19 -14.16
CA GLU A 90 -7.98 19.87 -15.45
C GLU A 90 -9.35 20.12 -16.08
N HIS A 91 -10.24 19.12 -16.04
CA HIS A 91 -11.62 19.30 -16.48
C HIS A 91 -12.32 20.43 -15.70
N THR A 92 -12.13 20.47 -14.38
CA THR A 92 -12.71 21.51 -13.52
C THR A 92 -12.15 22.89 -13.86
N ARG A 93 -10.85 23.03 -14.12
CA ARG A 93 -10.24 24.30 -14.60
C ARG A 93 -10.83 24.76 -15.92
N GLN A 94 -11.08 23.83 -16.84
CA GLN A 94 -11.73 24.13 -18.12
C GLN A 94 -13.16 24.63 -17.91
N GLN A 95 -13.95 23.98 -17.05
CA GLN A 95 -15.30 24.43 -16.70
C GLN A 95 -15.31 25.85 -16.11
N VAL A 96 -14.42 26.14 -15.16
CA VAL A 96 -14.27 27.48 -14.59
C VAL A 96 -13.91 28.49 -15.68
N SER A 97 -12.97 28.15 -16.56
CA SER A 97 -12.56 29.00 -17.68
C SER A 97 -13.72 29.31 -18.63
N GLN A 98 -14.54 28.31 -18.95
CA GLN A 98 -15.74 28.47 -19.79
C GLN A 98 -16.78 29.38 -19.12
N LEU A 99 -17.04 29.19 -17.82
CA LEU A 99 -17.96 30.03 -17.07
C LEU A 99 -17.48 31.50 -17.07
N LEU A 100 -16.20 31.75 -16.82
CA LEU A 100 -15.63 33.10 -16.87
C LEU A 100 -15.68 33.70 -18.28
N ASN A 101 -15.37 32.91 -19.31
CA ASN A 101 -15.40 33.37 -20.68
C ASN A 101 -16.83 33.73 -21.13
N SER A 102 -17.82 32.92 -20.76
CA SER A 102 -19.23 33.20 -21.06
C SER A 102 -19.69 34.54 -20.48
N LYS A 103 -19.25 34.87 -19.25
CA LYS A 103 -19.51 36.18 -18.62
C LYS A 103 -18.82 37.31 -19.37
N ARG A 104 -17.55 37.13 -19.77
CA ARG A 104 -16.81 38.14 -20.56
C ARG A 104 -17.47 38.42 -21.90
N ILE A 105 -17.94 37.38 -22.59
CA ILE A 105 -18.65 37.50 -23.88
C ILE A 105 -19.95 38.27 -23.67
N LYS A 106 -20.72 37.94 -22.63
CA LYS A 106 -21.96 38.65 -22.31
C LYS A 106 -21.72 40.14 -22.07
N ILE A 107 -20.78 40.49 -21.18
CA ILE A 107 -20.43 41.88 -20.86
C ILE A 107 -19.97 42.62 -22.12
N THR A 108 -19.11 42.01 -22.94
CA THR A 108 -18.63 42.60 -24.20
C THR A 108 -19.79 42.91 -25.16
N ASN A 109 -20.72 41.96 -25.33
CA ASN A 109 -21.86 42.12 -26.21
C ASN A 109 -22.84 43.19 -25.70
N ASP A 110 -23.11 43.20 -24.40
CA ASP A 110 -24.01 44.18 -23.77
C ASP A 110 -23.39 45.58 -23.84
N PHE A 111 -22.08 45.71 -23.62
CA PHE A 111 -21.36 46.98 -23.76
C PHE A 111 -21.32 47.48 -25.20
N LYS A 112 -21.16 46.59 -26.19
CA LYS A 112 -21.24 46.94 -27.61
C LYS A 112 -22.61 47.51 -27.97
N ARG A 113 -23.69 46.87 -27.49
CA ARG A 113 -25.06 47.34 -27.70
C ARG A 113 -25.28 48.71 -27.06
N PHE A 114 -24.84 48.88 -25.83
CA PHE A 114 -24.88 50.17 -25.14
C PHE A 114 -24.12 51.26 -25.92
N SER A 115 -22.93 50.95 -26.45
CA SER A 115 -22.16 51.89 -27.27
C SER A 115 -22.89 52.28 -28.56
N GLN A 116 -23.56 51.32 -29.21
CA GLN A 116 -24.36 51.56 -30.42
C GLN A 116 -25.59 52.42 -30.14
N GLU A 117 -26.16 52.36 -28.94
CA GLU A 117 -27.28 53.19 -28.51
C GLU A 117 -26.87 54.66 -28.28
N LEU A 118 -25.65 54.91 -27.80
CA LEU A 118 -25.16 56.26 -27.51
C LEU A 118 -24.96 57.13 -28.76
N VAL A 119 -24.57 56.52 -29.89
CA VAL A 119 -24.28 57.23 -31.15
C VAL A 119 -25.50 58.02 -31.65
N PRO A 120 -26.67 57.41 -31.91
CA PRO A 120 -27.83 58.15 -32.40
C PRO A 120 -28.36 59.15 -31.38
N LEU A 121 -28.35 58.83 -30.08
CA LEU A 121 -28.77 59.78 -29.04
C LEU A 121 -27.95 61.08 -29.10
N LYS A 122 -26.64 60.95 -29.31
CA LYS A 122 -25.75 62.11 -29.45
C LYS A 122 -25.95 62.84 -30.77
N GLU A 123 -26.03 62.13 -31.89
CA GLU A 123 -26.15 62.73 -33.23
C GLU A 123 -27.49 63.45 -33.45
N THR A 124 -28.56 62.92 -32.86
CA THR A 124 -29.92 63.48 -32.98
C THR A 124 -30.25 64.49 -31.87
N GLU A 125 -29.39 64.61 -30.86
CA GLU A 125 -29.64 65.35 -29.61
C GLU A 125 -30.97 64.96 -28.93
N ASN A 126 -31.50 63.77 -29.24
CA ASN A 126 -32.79 63.29 -28.78
C ASN A 126 -32.64 62.51 -27.47
N PHE A 127 -32.28 63.20 -26.41
CA PHE A 127 -32.21 62.64 -25.06
C PHE A 127 -32.79 63.62 -24.04
N VAL A 128 -33.32 63.09 -22.96
CA VAL A 128 -33.80 63.89 -21.82
C VAL A 128 -33.17 63.41 -20.50
N GLU A 129 -33.47 64.07 -19.39
CA GLU A 129 -32.81 63.83 -18.10
C GLU A 129 -32.95 62.37 -17.62
N HIS A 130 -34.08 61.73 -17.93
CA HIS A 130 -34.29 60.33 -17.58
C HIS A 130 -33.38 59.38 -18.38
N ASP A 131 -33.11 59.69 -19.66
CA ASP A 131 -32.15 58.93 -20.47
C ASP A 131 -30.75 59.06 -19.89
N LEU A 132 -30.31 60.28 -19.60
CA LEU A 132 -29.00 60.53 -19.01
C LEU A 132 -28.82 59.81 -17.67
N THR A 133 -29.89 59.76 -16.86
CA THR A 133 -29.90 59.03 -15.59
C THR A 133 -29.78 57.52 -15.82
N ARG A 134 -30.52 56.95 -16.77
CA ARG A 134 -30.45 55.54 -17.14
C ARG A 134 -29.07 55.16 -17.69
N LEU A 135 -28.50 55.97 -18.59
CA LEU A 135 -27.19 55.71 -19.18
C LEU A 135 -26.08 55.72 -18.11
N LYS A 136 -26.11 56.67 -17.17
CA LYS A 136 -25.20 56.70 -16.01
C LYS A 136 -25.34 55.43 -15.15
N TYR A 137 -26.56 54.99 -14.89
CA TYR A 137 -26.81 53.75 -14.16
C TYR A 137 -26.21 52.53 -14.87
N ILE A 138 -26.39 52.41 -16.19
CA ILE A 138 -25.81 51.31 -16.98
C ILE A 138 -24.26 51.32 -16.89
N ILE A 139 -23.62 52.49 -16.96
CA ILE A 139 -22.16 52.62 -16.76
C ILE A 139 -21.75 52.12 -15.36
N HIS A 140 -22.51 52.47 -14.31
CA HIS A 140 -22.24 51.97 -12.96
C HIS A 140 -22.39 50.44 -12.87
N GLN A 141 -23.38 49.86 -13.55
CA GLN A 141 -23.56 48.40 -13.60
C GLN A 141 -22.38 47.71 -14.29
N PHE A 142 -21.93 48.18 -15.45
CA PHE A 142 -20.74 47.61 -16.10
C PHE A 142 -19.50 47.67 -15.21
N ASN A 143 -19.28 48.78 -14.51
CA ASN A 143 -18.16 48.89 -13.56
C ASN A 143 -18.26 47.87 -12.42
N HIS A 144 -19.47 47.57 -11.96
CA HIS A 144 -19.69 46.54 -10.95
C HIS A 144 -19.43 45.14 -11.52
N GLU A 145 -19.97 44.81 -12.69
CA GLU A 145 -19.78 43.53 -13.37
C GLU A 145 -18.30 43.25 -13.70
N LEU A 146 -17.56 44.26 -14.17
CA LEU A 146 -16.13 44.16 -14.43
C LEU A 146 -15.33 43.82 -13.17
N LYS A 147 -15.70 44.36 -12.00
CA LYS A 147 -15.08 43.99 -10.72
C LYS A 147 -15.34 42.52 -10.36
N GLN A 148 -16.48 41.95 -10.76
CA GLN A 148 -16.76 40.53 -10.52
C GLN A 148 -15.93 39.60 -11.41
N LEU A 149 -15.42 40.07 -12.55
CA LEU A 149 -14.57 39.24 -13.42
C LEU A 149 -13.19 38.96 -12.82
N THR A 150 -12.66 39.88 -12.00
CA THR A 150 -11.36 39.72 -11.33
C THR A 150 -11.47 38.99 -9.99
N ARG A 151 -12.66 38.99 -9.38
CA ARG A 151 -13.01 38.19 -8.18
C ARG A 151 -14.40 37.59 -8.35
N PRO A 152 -14.52 36.42 -9.00
CA PRO A 152 -15.81 35.81 -9.28
C PRO A 152 -16.38 35.17 -8.01
N PHE A 153 -17.15 35.94 -7.22
CA PHE A 153 -17.88 35.43 -6.05
C PHE A 153 -19.10 34.58 -6.41
N THR A 154 -19.37 34.41 -7.70
CA THR A 154 -20.50 33.64 -8.25
C THR A 154 -20.13 32.22 -8.67
N ILE A 155 -18.84 31.87 -8.61
CA ILE A 155 -18.36 30.52 -8.96
C ILE A 155 -17.88 29.91 -7.65
N GLU A 156 -18.53 28.82 -7.25
CA GLU A 156 -18.18 28.07 -6.06
C GLU A 156 -17.49 26.76 -6.47
N LEU A 157 -16.42 26.42 -5.77
CA LEU A 157 -15.74 25.13 -5.94
C LEU A 157 -16.27 24.18 -4.88
N HIS A 158 -16.78 23.04 -5.33
CA HIS A 158 -17.27 21.98 -4.45
C HIS A 158 -16.20 20.88 -4.34
N THR A 159 -15.52 20.84 -3.19
CA THR A 159 -14.45 19.86 -2.90
C THR A 159 -14.76 18.97 -1.69
N GLU A 160 -15.91 19.18 -1.04
CA GLU A 160 -16.32 18.53 0.21
C GLU A 160 -16.46 17.00 0.11
N GLN A 161 -16.58 16.47 -1.12
CA GLN A 161 -16.61 15.02 -1.34
C GLN A 161 -15.24 14.38 -1.10
N SER A 162 -14.15 15.10 -1.35
CA SER A 162 -12.79 14.62 -1.14
C SER A 162 -12.52 14.34 0.35
N ASP A 163 -13.12 15.13 1.24
CA ASP A 163 -12.97 15.00 2.69
C ASP A 163 -13.63 13.73 3.24
N ARG A 164 -14.55 13.12 2.48
CA ARG A 164 -15.28 11.91 2.88
C ARG A 164 -14.56 10.62 2.47
N ILE A 165 -13.47 10.73 1.71
CA ILE A 165 -12.73 9.56 1.21
C ILE A 165 -11.89 8.98 2.35
N VAL A 166 -12.17 7.72 2.72
CA VAL A 166 -11.34 6.96 3.66
C VAL A 166 -10.15 6.36 2.88
N TRP A 167 -9.09 7.15 2.72
CA TRP A 167 -7.92 6.78 1.91
C TRP A 167 -7.29 5.44 2.29
N SER A 168 -7.27 5.09 3.57
CA SER A 168 -6.72 3.83 4.09
C SER A 168 -7.51 2.59 3.64
N GLN A 169 -8.71 2.74 3.09
CA GLN A 169 -9.49 1.64 2.53
C GLN A 169 -9.31 1.50 1.02
N LEU A 170 -8.68 2.47 0.35
CA LEU A 170 -8.46 2.41 -1.10
C LEU A 170 -7.28 1.51 -1.48
N ILE A 171 -6.28 1.41 -0.60
CA ILE A 171 -5.17 0.47 -0.70
C ILE A 171 -4.72 0.08 0.72
N TYR A 172 -4.56 -1.21 0.96
CA TYR A 172 -4.02 -1.76 2.20
C TYR A 172 -3.37 -3.12 1.92
N ALA A 173 -2.45 -3.52 2.80
CA ALA A 173 -1.84 -4.83 2.79
C ALA A 173 -2.34 -5.62 4.02
N GLU A 174 -2.62 -6.90 3.84
CA GLU A 174 -2.99 -7.81 4.93
C GLU A 174 -2.16 -9.10 4.83
N GLU A 175 -1.77 -9.65 5.98
CA GLU A 175 -1.11 -10.94 6.03
C GLU A 175 -2.15 -12.05 5.91
N LYS A 176 -2.02 -12.89 4.87
CA LYS A 176 -2.84 -14.10 4.77
C LYS A 176 -2.25 -15.17 5.68
N SER A 177 -2.91 -15.48 6.80
CA SER A 177 -2.45 -16.53 7.70
C SER A 177 -2.39 -17.88 6.99
N THR A 178 -1.21 -18.51 6.97
CA THR A 178 -1.02 -19.87 6.44
C THR A 178 -1.00 -20.90 7.58
N TYR A 179 -2.17 -21.15 8.20
CA TYR A 179 -2.35 -22.18 9.24
C TYR A 179 -2.33 -23.63 8.71
N ALA A 180 -1.71 -23.91 7.56
CA ALA A 180 -1.69 -25.27 6.98
C ALA A 180 -0.42 -26.08 7.32
N GLY A 181 0.65 -25.47 7.83
CA GLY A 181 1.96 -26.13 7.99
C GLY A 181 2.28 -26.73 9.37
N ILE A 182 1.56 -26.35 10.43
CA ILE A 182 1.96 -26.68 11.81
C ILE A 182 1.52 -28.10 12.22
N HIS A 183 0.43 -28.63 11.65
CA HIS A 183 -0.11 -29.95 12.02
C HIS A 183 0.68 -31.16 11.49
N GLN A 184 1.57 -31.00 10.50
CA GLN A 184 2.39 -32.12 9.99
C GLN A 184 3.67 -32.38 10.83
N ARG A 185 4.16 -31.39 11.60
CA ARG A 185 5.38 -31.56 12.41
C ARG A 185 5.16 -32.39 13.68
N GLU A 186 4.00 -32.29 14.31
CA GLU A 186 3.73 -33.02 15.57
C GLU A 186 3.47 -34.52 15.37
N GLN A 187 2.96 -34.92 14.20
CA GLN A 187 2.70 -36.33 13.91
C GLN A 187 3.99 -37.11 13.55
N HIS A 188 5.01 -36.45 13.00
CA HIS A 188 6.27 -37.12 12.63
C HIS A 188 7.17 -37.40 13.85
N VAL A 189 7.22 -36.48 14.83
CA VAL A 189 8.02 -36.66 16.05
C VAL A 189 7.44 -37.76 16.96
N ARG A 190 6.12 -37.91 17.02
CA ARG A 190 5.46 -38.98 17.81
C ARG A 190 5.59 -40.37 17.19
N GLY A 191 5.81 -40.47 15.88
CA GLY A 191 5.96 -41.75 15.16
C GLY A 191 7.34 -42.40 15.28
N MET A 192 8.38 -41.63 15.65
CA MET A 192 9.75 -42.15 15.82
C MET A 192 10.09 -42.58 17.27
N MET A 193 9.22 -42.29 18.25
CA MET A 193 9.40 -42.70 19.65
C MET A 193 8.72 -44.04 20.00
N VAL A 194 8.06 -44.70 19.04
CA VAL A 194 7.45 -46.02 19.25
C VAL A 194 7.94 -46.96 18.15
N LYS A 195 9.13 -47.53 18.33
CA LYS A 195 9.53 -48.87 17.87
C LYS A 195 10.72 -49.37 18.69
#